data_AF-A0A4Q5YBZ5-F1
#
_entry.id   AF-A0A4Q5YBZ5-F1
#
_cell.length_a   1.000
_cell.length_b   1.000
_cell.length_c   1.000
_cell.angle_alpha   90.00
_cell.angle_beta   90.00
_cell.angle_gamma   90.00
#
_symmetry.space_group_name_H-M   'P 1'
#
loop_
_entity.id
_entity.type
_entity.pdbx_description
1 polymer ?
#
loop_
_entity_poly.entity_id
_entity_poly.type
_entity_poly.pdbx_seq_one_letter_code
_entity_poly.pdbx_strand_id
1 'polypeptide(L)'
;MSTTIKDHQTQLLHTAIKALHERTFYAPFPENPSPGTYGENADEEGRMRFEKLLKQPFAGLQQEAEKWVGEEESPFTQQKLGVTYPFLSPAALVKNSSAAFDVWRKVKPLQRAAILIETLEQIRSRFFEIAY
;
A
#
# COMPACT_ATOMS: atom_id res chain seq x y z
N MET A 1 -3.31 23.04 -6.91
CA MET A 1 -4.75 22.75 -6.75
C MET A 1 -5.01 22.51 -5.27
N SER A 2 -6.01 23.18 -4.69
CA SER A 2 -6.37 22.96 -3.28
C SER A 2 -7.15 21.65 -3.20
N THR A 3 -6.47 20.54 -2.86
CA THR A 3 -7.14 19.26 -2.65
C THR A 3 -7.94 19.35 -1.36
N THR A 4 -9.26 19.51 -1.51
CA THR A 4 -10.23 19.46 -0.41
C THR A 4 -10.27 18.03 0.15
N ILE A 5 -10.22 17.89 1.47
CA ILE A 5 -10.40 16.61 2.15
C ILE A 5 -11.83 16.11 1.92
N LYS A 6 -12.00 14.83 1.62
CA LYS A 6 -13.32 14.21 1.39
C LYS A 6 -13.99 13.88 2.73
N ASP A 7 -15.32 13.76 2.71
CA ASP A 7 -16.11 13.53 3.93
C ASP A 7 -15.74 12.21 4.62
N HIS A 8 -15.57 11.12 3.86
CA HIS A 8 -15.20 9.82 4.43
C HIS A 8 -13.82 9.86 5.11
N GLN A 9 -12.85 10.59 4.53
CA GLN A 9 -11.51 10.76 5.13
C GLN A 9 -11.61 11.50 6.47
N THR A 10 -12.43 12.54 6.52
CA THR A 10 -12.66 13.34 7.73
C THR A 10 -13.34 12.49 8.80
N GLN A 11 -14.35 11.71 8.44
CA GLN A 11 -15.08 10.84 9.37
C GLN A 11 -14.18 9.74 9.94
N LEU A 12 -13.40 9.07 9.08
CA LEU A 12 -12.44 8.04 9.51
C LEU A 12 -11.40 8.63 10.46
N LEU A 13 -10.82 9.79 10.11
CA LEU A 13 -9.83 10.47 10.94
C LEU A 13 -10.40 10.86 12.31
N HIS A 14 -11.57 11.49 12.37
CA HIS A 14 -12.20 11.88 13.63
C HIS A 14 -12.55 10.68 14.50
N THR A 15 -13.05 9.59 13.89
CA THR A 15 -13.38 8.36 14.64
C THR A 15 -12.12 7.71 15.19
N ALA A 16 -11.04 7.65 14.41
CA ALA A 16 -9.74 7.14 14.86
C ALA A 16 -9.18 7.97 16.02
N ILE A 17 -9.21 9.30 15.93
CA ILE A 17 -8.75 10.20 17.00
C ILE A 17 -9.59 10.01 18.27
N LYS A 18 -10.92 9.89 18.13
CA LYS A 18 -11.81 9.65 19.27
C LYS A 18 -11.49 8.31 19.95
N ALA A 19 -11.40 7.22 19.17
CA ALA A 19 -11.09 5.90 19.70
C ALA A 19 -9.72 5.86 20.39
N LEU A 20 -8.73 6.59 19.86
CA LEU A 20 -7.42 6.75 20.49
C LEU A 20 -7.52 7.43 21.86
N HIS A 21 -8.24 8.55 21.96
CA HIS A 21 -8.41 9.27 23.23
C HIS A 21 -9.21 8.47 24.26
N GLU A 22 -10.26 7.78 23.81
CA GLU A 22 -11.14 6.99 24.68
C GLU A 22 -10.57 5.59 24.99
N ARG A 23 -9.53 5.16 24.27
CA ARG A 23 -8.94 3.82 24.31
C ARG A 23 -9.97 2.71 24.08
N THR A 24 -10.95 2.98 23.21
CA THR A 24 -12.00 2.03 22.84
C THR A 24 -11.58 1.19 21.64
N PHE A 25 -12.23 0.03 21.48
CA PHE A 25 -12.00 -0.81 20.31
C PHE A 25 -12.44 -0.07 19.04
N TYR A 26 -11.53 0.04 18.07
CA TYR A 26 -11.82 0.58 16.75
C TYR A 26 -10.92 -0.09 15.71
N ALA A 27 -11.55 -0.70 14.71
CA ALA A 27 -10.90 -1.33 13.57
C ALA A 27 -11.62 -0.89 12.29
N PRO A 28 -11.13 0.16 11.59
CA PRO A 28 -11.77 0.64 10.35
C PRO A 28 -11.69 -0.36 9.20
N PHE A 29 -10.74 -1.29 9.26
CA PHE A 29 -10.52 -2.35 8.29
C PHE A 29 -10.63 -3.71 9.02
N PRO A 30 -11.75 -4.43 8.88
CA PRO A 30 -12.00 -5.66 9.64
C PRO A 30 -10.97 -6.77 9.34
N GLU A 31 -10.43 -7.41 10.37
CA GLU A 31 -9.39 -8.44 10.22
C GLU A 31 -9.92 -9.77 9.63
N ASN A 32 -11.20 -10.06 9.82
CA ASN A 32 -11.80 -11.31 9.34
C ASN A 32 -11.95 -11.28 7.81
N PRO A 33 -11.40 -12.25 7.05
CA PRO A 33 -11.54 -12.34 5.59
C PRO A 33 -12.96 -12.77 5.16
N SER A 34 -13.97 -12.01 5.59
CA SER A 34 -15.37 -12.29 5.33
C SER A 34 -15.79 -11.86 3.92
N PRO A 35 -16.48 -12.73 3.16
CA PRO A 35 -17.11 -12.38 1.88
C PRO A 35 -18.02 -11.15 1.95
N GLY A 36 -18.75 -10.98 3.05
CA GLY A 36 -19.63 -9.83 3.25
C GLY A 36 -18.89 -8.49 3.37
N THR A 37 -17.60 -8.51 3.73
CA THR A 37 -16.77 -7.29 3.86
C THR A 37 -15.93 -7.02 2.62
N TYR A 38 -15.38 -8.08 2.03
CA TYR A 38 -14.36 -7.99 1.00
C TYR A 38 -14.83 -8.45 -0.39
N GLY A 39 -16.00 -9.08 -0.48
CA GLY A 39 -16.56 -9.64 -1.70
C GLY A 39 -16.40 -11.16 -1.77
N GLU A 40 -17.37 -11.83 -2.38
CA GLU A 40 -17.41 -13.31 -2.52
C GLU A 40 -16.17 -13.89 -3.22
N ASN A 41 -15.58 -13.14 -4.16
CA ASN A 41 -14.44 -13.61 -4.96
C ASN A 41 -13.09 -13.02 -4.50
N ALA A 42 -13.04 -12.35 -3.34
CA ALA A 42 -11.87 -11.57 -2.92
C ALA A 42 -10.60 -12.43 -2.80
N ASP A 43 -10.75 -13.67 -2.30
CA ASP A 43 -9.67 -14.63 -2.16
C ASP A 43 -9.13 -15.09 -3.53
N GLU A 44 -10.02 -15.56 -4.41
CA GLU A 44 -9.65 -15.99 -5.75
C GLU A 44 -8.97 -14.87 -6.55
N GLU A 45 -9.54 -13.66 -6.52
CA GLU A 45 -8.95 -12.51 -7.19
C GLU A 45 -7.60 -12.10 -6.59
N GLY A 46 -7.46 -12.17 -5.26
CA GLY A 46 -6.21 -11.90 -4.57
C GLY A 46 -5.10 -12.86 -5.00
N ARG A 47 -5.41 -14.16 -5.02
CA ARG A 47 -4.51 -15.21 -5.49
C ARG A 47 -4.12 -14.98 -6.95
N MET A 48 -5.08 -14.71 -7.82
CA MET A 48 -4.81 -14.42 -9.23
C MET A 48 -3.92 -13.19 -9.42
N ARG A 49 -4.08 -12.14 -8.60
CA ARG A 49 -3.21 -10.96 -8.64
C ARG A 49 -1.79 -11.32 -8.21
N PHE A 50 -1.63 -12.07 -7.11
CA PHE A 50 -0.33 -12.56 -6.66
C PHE A 50 0.37 -13.45 -7.71
N GLU A 51 -0.34 -14.45 -8.25
CA GLU A 51 0.19 -15.38 -9.25
C GLU A 51 0.67 -14.65 -10.50
N LYS A 52 0.00 -13.55 -10.90
CA LYS A 52 0.43 -12.69 -12.01
C LYS A 52 1.74 -11.97 -11.73
N LEU A 53 2.15 -11.77 -10.48
CA LEU A 53 3.42 -11.10 -10.15
C LEU A 53 4.62 -12.04 -10.28
N LEU A 54 4.41 -13.35 -10.23
CA LEU A 54 5.48 -14.34 -10.24
C LEU A 54 6.26 -14.34 -11.56
N LYS A 55 7.56 -14.65 -11.46
CA LYS A 55 8.48 -14.82 -12.60
C LYS A 55 8.59 -13.61 -13.54
N GLN A 56 8.28 -12.41 -13.06
CA GLN A 56 8.39 -11.19 -13.86
C GLN A 56 8.83 -9.95 -13.04
N PRO A 57 9.31 -8.90 -13.72
CA PRO A 57 9.55 -7.59 -13.11
C PRO A 57 8.29 -6.99 -12.48
N PHE A 58 8.40 -6.52 -11.24
CA PHE A 58 7.32 -5.80 -10.55
C PHE A 58 7.20 -4.37 -11.09
N ALA A 59 6.20 -4.15 -11.95
CA ALA A 59 5.98 -2.86 -12.60
C ALA A 59 5.31 -1.80 -11.70
N GLY A 60 4.76 -2.19 -10.55
CA GLY A 60 3.94 -1.32 -9.70
C GLY A 60 4.68 -0.18 -9.01
N LEU A 61 6.03 -0.22 -8.99
CA LEU A 61 6.83 0.84 -8.36
C LEU A 61 6.95 2.10 -9.22
N GLN A 62 6.69 2.02 -10.53
CA GLN A 62 6.76 3.16 -11.46
C GLN A 62 8.07 3.96 -11.34
N GLN A 63 9.19 3.25 -11.14
CA GLN A 63 10.53 3.81 -11.00
C GLN A 63 11.41 3.39 -12.17
N GLU A 64 12.32 4.26 -12.58
CA GLU A 64 13.39 3.87 -13.49
C GLU A 64 14.33 2.89 -12.80
N ALA A 65 14.77 1.85 -13.51
CA ALA A 65 15.64 0.81 -12.99
C ALA A 65 17.03 0.92 -13.62
N GLU A 66 18.08 0.98 -12.81
CA GLU A 66 19.45 0.77 -13.30
C GLU A 66 19.65 -0.71 -13.69
N LYS A 67 19.01 -1.60 -12.94
CA LYS A 67 18.91 -3.05 -13.18
C LYS A 67 17.70 -3.61 -12.45
N TRP A 68 17.32 -4.85 -12.77
CA TRP A 68 16.28 -5.58 -12.05
C TRP A 68 16.91 -6.63 -11.15
N VAL A 69 16.51 -6.68 -9.88
CA VAL A 69 17.09 -7.58 -8.86
C VAL A 69 16.00 -8.26 -8.05
N GLY A 70 16.22 -9.50 -7.63
CA GLY A 70 15.27 -10.25 -6.81
C GLY A 70 15.69 -11.71 -6.69
N GLU A 71 15.67 -12.24 -5.47
CA GLU A 71 16.09 -13.60 -5.14
C GLU A 71 15.12 -14.28 -4.16
N GLU A 72 13.87 -13.81 -4.13
CA GLU A 72 12.85 -14.29 -3.18
C GLU A 72 12.52 -15.76 -3.42
N GLU A 73 12.46 -16.52 -2.33
CA GLU A 73 12.09 -17.92 -2.29
C GLU A 73 10.96 -18.12 -1.27
N SER A 74 9.93 -18.86 -1.67
CA SER A 74 8.81 -19.15 -0.77
C SER A 74 9.21 -20.17 0.29
N PRO A 75 9.00 -19.91 1.59
CA PRO A 75 9.24 -20.90 2.64
C PRO A 75 8.26 -22.09 2.57
N PHE A 76 7.11 -21.94 1.90
CA PHE A 76 6.13 -23.02 1.77
C PHE A 76 6.46 -23.98 0.64
N THR A 77 6.89 -23.46 -0.51
CA THR A 77 7.15 -24.28 -1.71
C THR A 77 8.63 -24.59 -1.91
N GLN A 78 9.53 -23.89 -1.23
CA GLN A 78 10.99 -23.96 -1.43
C GLN A 78 11.37 -23.68 -2.90
N GLN A 79 10.61 -22.79 -3.55
CA GLN A 79 10.80 -22.40 -4.94
C GLN A 79 10.99 -20.89 -5.05
N LYS A 80 11.85 -20.49 -5.98
CA LYS A 80 12.04 -19.08 -6.34
C LYS A 80 10.74 -18.50 -6.87
N LEU A 81 10.32 -17.35 -6.32
CA LEU A 81 9.16 -16.61 -6.81
C LEU A 81 9.44 -15.97 -8.17
N GLY A 82 10.70 -15.59 -8.41
CA GLY A 82 11.15 -14.99 -9.66
C GLY A 82 10.64 -13.55 -9.87
N VAL A 83 10.10 -12.92 -8.83
CA VAL A 83 9.79 -11.48 -8.84
C VAL A 83 11.10 -10.71 -8.79
N THR A 84 11.20 -9.66 -9.60
CA THR A 84 12.34 -8.74 -9.56
C THR A 84 11.87 -7.30 -9.42
N TYR A 85 12.68 -6.47 -8.77
CA TYR A 85 12.36 -5.09 -8.43
C TYR A 85 13.40 -4.15 -9.08
N PRO A 86 12.99 -2.91 -9.41
CA PRO A 86 13.90 -1.92 -9.95
C PRO A 86 14.95 -1.57 -8.89
N PHE A 87 16.22 -1.75 -9.22
CA PHE A 87 17.33 -1.32 -8.40
C PHE A 87 17.72 0.11 -8.77
N LEU A 88 17.87 0.92 -7.72
CA LEU A 88 18.46 2.26 -7.77
C LEU A 88 19.57 2.31 -6.73
N SER A 89 20.69 2.95 -7.06
CA SER A 89 21.75 3.18 -6.08
C SER A 89 21.24 4.02 -4.89
N PRO A 90 21.82 3.85 -3.68
CA PRO A 90 21.44 4.68 -2.53
C PRO A 90 21.56 6.18 -2.80
N ALA A 91 22.58 6.60 -3.55
CA ALA A 91 22.75 8.00 -3.96
C ALA A 91 21.59 8.49 -4.85
N ALA A 92 21.11 7.67 -5.79
CA ALA A 92 19.95 8.00 -6.60
C ALA A 92 18.67 8.11 -5.76
N LEU A 93 18.44 7.20 -4.81
CA LEU A 93 17.29 7.25 -3.89
C LEU A 93 17.30 8.51 -3.01
N VAL A 94 18.47 8.90 -2.48
CA VAL A 94 18.62 10.13 -1.69
C VAL A 94 18.36 11.37 -2.55
N LYS A 95 18.88 11.40 -3.78
CA LYS A 95 18.62 12.49 -4.73
C LYS A 95 17.12 12.61 -5.05
N ASN A 96 16.48 11.50 -5.38
CA ASN A 96 15.06 11.46 -5.75
C ASN A 96 14.15 11.88 -4.57
N SER A 97 14.44 11.37 -3.37
CA SER A 97 13.68 11.76 -2.16
C SER A 97 13.87 13.23 -1.80
N SER A 98 15.08 13.78 -1.95
CA SER A 98 15.36 15.21 -1.73
C SER A 98 14.57 16.09 -2.71
N ALA A 99 14.52 15.71 -3.99
CA ALA A 99 13.73 16.43 -4.99
C ALA A 99 12.21 16.38 -4.69
N ALA A 100 11.69 15.22 -4.30
CA ALA A 100 10.28 15.07 -3.92
C ALA A 100 9.93 15.86 -2.65
N PHE A 101 10.88 16.00 -1.72
CA PHE A 101 10.68 16.68 -0.45
C PHE A 101 10.27 18.16 -0.62
N ASP A 102 10.77 18.86 -1.65
CA ASP A 102 10.47 20.27 -1.89
C ASP A 102 8.98 20.56 -2.10
N VAL A 103 8.26 19.61 -2.69
CA VAL A 103 6.80 19.67 -2.83
C VAL A 103 6.14 19.13 -1.57
N TRP A 104 6.58 17.96 -1.09
CA TRP A 104 5.96 17.27 0.05
C TRP A 104 5.94 18.12 1.32
N ARG A 105 7.03 18.86 1.61
CA ARG A 105 7.13 19.71 2.81
C ARG A 105 6.10 20.82 2.85
N LYS A 106 5.60 21.26 1.69
CA LYS A 106 4.59 22.33 1.55
C LYS A 106 3.16 21.82 1.74
N VAL A 107 2.94 20.50 1.72
CA VAL A 107 1.64 19.86 1.94
C VAL A 107 1.25 20.03 3.41
N LYS A 108 0.05 20.55 3.67
CA LYS A 108 -0.46 20.78 5.02
C LYS A 108 -0.69 19.44 5.76
N PRO A 109 -0.57 19.38 7.10
CA PRO A 109 -0.75 18.14 7.85
C PRO A 109 -2.05 17.39 7.55
N LEU A 110 -3.19 18.09 7.51
CA LEU A 110 -4.49 17.49 7.20
C LEU A 110 -4.53 16.84 5.80
N GLN A 111 -3.86 17.44 4.82
CA GLN A 111 -3.76 16.89 3.48
C GLN A 111 -2.86 15.65 3.43
N ARG A 112 -1.78 15.62 4.22
CA ARG A 112 -0.95 14.40 4.36
C ARG A 112 -1.76 13.26 4.97
N ALA A 113 -2.54 13.54 6.01
CA ALA A 113 -3.45 12.55 6.61
C ALA A 113 -4.47 12.03 5.59
N ALA A 114 -5.07 12.91 4.79
CA ALA A 114 -5.99 12.54 3.72
C ALA A 114 -5.35 11.61 2.68
N ILE A 115 -4.12 11.91 2.23
CA ILE A 115 -3.36 11.07 1.29
C ILE A 115 -3.12 9.68 1.88
N LEU A 116 -2.71 9.61 3.15
CA LEU A 116 -2.46 8.35 3.84
C LEU A 116 -3.75 7.53 4.01
N ILE A 117 -4.88 8.17 4.33
CA ILE A 117 -6.18 7.49 4.45
C ILE A 117 -6.61 6.90 3.10
N GLU A 118 -6.49 7.63 2.00
CA GLU A 118 -6.79 7.08 0.66
C GLU A 118 -5.85 5.93 0.29
N THR A 119 -4.58 6.02 0.71
CA THR A 119 -3.63 4.92 0.51
C THR A 119 -4.10 3.67 1.25
N LEU A 120 -4.57 3.80 2.50
CA LEU A 120 -5.12 2.67 3.26
C LEU A 120 -6.38 2.09 2.62
N GLU A 121 -7.29 2.93 2.14
CA GLU A 121 -8.49 2.49 1.41
C GLU A 121 -8.15 1.74 0.11
N GLN A 122 -7.08 2.15 -0.60
CA GLN A 122 -6.60 1.40 -1.77
C GLN A 122 -5.91 0.09 -1.41
N ILE A 123 -5.18 0.05 -0.29
CA ILE A 123 -4.55 -1.19 0.19
C ILE A 123 -5.63 -2.20 0.61
N ARG A 124 -6.76 -1.73 1.18
CA ARG A 124 -7.89 -2.59 1.56
C ARG A 124 -8.36 -3.50 0.43
N SER A 125 -8.42 -3.01 -0.82
CA SER A 125 -8.81 -3.85 -1.97
C SER A 125 -7.74 -4.86 -2.39
N ARG A 126 -6.55 -4.79 -1.81
CA ARG A 126 -5.40 -5.66 -2.08
C ARG A 126 -5.05 -6.59 -0.92
N PHE A 127 -5.81 -6.60 0.17
CA PHE A 127 -5.48 -7.43 1.34
C PHE A 127 -5.29 -8.90 1.02
N PHE A 128 -6.15 -9.50 0.19
CA PHE A 128 -5.97 -10.89 -0.22
C PHE A 128 -4.73 -11.08 -1.09
N GLU A 129 -4.44 -10.17 -2.02
CA GLU A 129 -3.19 -10.20 -2.81
C GLU A 129 -1.94 -10.10 -1.91
N ILE A 130 -2.00 -9.30 -0.85
CA ILE A 130 -0.90 -9.12 0.12
C ILE A 130 -0.78 -10.33 1.07
N ALA A 131 -1.86 -11.06 1.29
CA ALA A 131 -1.88 -12.24 2.15
C ALA A 131 -1.28 -13.49 1.48
N TYR A 132 -1.35 -13.57 0.15
CA TYR A 132 -0.70 -14.61 -0.67
C TYR A 132 0.79 -14.34 -0.85
#